data_AF-A0A974VRT6-F1
#
_entry.id   AF-A0A974VRT6-F1
#
_cell.length_a   1.000
_cell.length_b   1.000
_cell.length_c   1.000
_cell.angle_alpha   90.00
_cell.angle_beta   90.00
_cell.angle_gamma   90.00
#
_symmetry.space_group_name_H-M   'P 1'
#
loop_
_entity.id
_entity.type
_entity.pdbx_description
1 polymer ?
#
loop_
_entity_poly.entity_id
_entity_poly.type
_entity_poly.pdbx_seq_one_letter_code
_entity_poly.pdbx_strand_id
1 'polypeptide(L)'
;MNTGLVKHIKDIGKKIGLDVIVNMVQKKAPIWFFYTKNLFQSSYGDRREIRLNGRPAIYDIFSCRDNQYIGIVGRYDSVSDPALLRCIFPSGQVSSGILIDDEAHEIEGQQVLLLLFPVPEEEKNKAQTSINLKIESLTLVSDFRVFLGQPGRKELLSVSTLMKDEDRFLPEWIAYYKLLGATHFYIYDNRSIKRGKIRRLLRPFIEEGSVTLIDWDYPYESGAIDNSWRFCQRGQMHHCLYKYGDRTNWMLFIDVDEFIFPVAGGESLKPILDQYGDDPSVAGLQFKMIWFGNSGFQTVPAGLVIENYTRRAPRVLEAGREKCAVKPGLTELLFIHDVKSSLPGTRVVSVSPEEYRINHYFATSSKRQRRGNTDHNEVADLGMERFCRPIKKSLALE
;
A
#
# COMPACT_ATOMS: atom_id res chain seq x y z
N MET A 1 -10.56 11.14 30.38
CA MET A 1 -11.24 9.89 30.79
C MET A 1 -10.69 9.45 32.12
N ASN A 2 -11.54 8.87 32.98
CA ASN A 2 -11.26 8.51 34.37
C ASN A 2 -10.28 7.31 34.43
N THR A 3 -9.01 7.57 34.74
CA THR A 3 -7.91 6.59 34.79
C THR A 3 -8.18 5.43 35.76
N GLY A 4 -9.04 5.64 36.76
CA GLY A 4 -9.45 4.61 37.71
C GLY A 4 -10.23 3.44 37.09
N LEU A 5 -11.10 3.71 36.11
CA LEU A 5 -11.93 2.68 35.48
C LEU A 5 -11.08 1.71 34.63
N VAL A 6 -10.11 2.25 33.88
CA VAL A 6 -9.17 1.46 33.06
C VAL A 6 -8.33 0.53 33.92
N LYS A 7 -7.86 1.02 35.08
CA LYS A 7 -7.09 0.21 36.03
C LYS A 7 -7.93 -0.92 36.61
N HIS A 8 -9.17 -0.61 37.03
CA HIS A 8 -10.07 -1.59 37.62
C HIS A 8 -10.39 -2.76 36.67
N ILE A 9 -10.63 -2.49 35.39
CA ILE A 9 -10.95 -3.53 34.39
C ILE A 9 -9.72 -4.39 34.08
N LYS A 10 -8.52 -3.81 34.03
CA LYS A 10 -7.26 -4.57 33.91
C LYS A 10 -7.04 -5.50 35.10
N ASP A 11 -7.35 -5.04 36.31
CA ASP A 11 -7.21 -5.85 37.53
C ASP A 11 -8.20 -7.03 37.55
N ILE A 12 -9.44 -6.83 37.05
CA ILE A 12 -10.42 -7.90 36.87
C ILE A 12 -9.91 -8.93 35.86
N GLY A 13 -9.44 -8.48 34.68
CA GLY A 13 -8.88 -9.36 33.66
C GLY A 13 -7.77 -10.26 34.22
N LYS A 14 -6.82 -9.67 34.96
CA LYS A 14 -5.72 -10.40 35.57
C LYS A 14 -6.19 -11.50 36.53
N LYS A 15 -7.28 -11.28 37.29
CA LYS A 15 -7.84 -12.27 38.22
C LYS A 15 -8.49 -13.47 37.51
N ILE A 16 -9.04 -13.28 36.32
CA ILE A 16 -9.70 -14.34 35.53
C ILE A 16 -8.79 -14.89 34.42
N GLY A 17 -7.49 -14.56 34.45
CA GLY A 17 -6.51 -15.05 33.48
C GLY A 17 -6.67 -14.44 32.08
N LEU A 18 -7.24 -13.23 31.98
CA LEU A 18 -7.42 -12.49 30.74
C LEU A 18 -6.59 -11.20 30.70
N ASP A 19 -5.97 -10.90 29.57
CA ASP A 19 -5.32 -9.60 29.35
C ASP A 19 -6.33 -8.58 28.79
N VAL A 20 -6.31 -7.37 29.33
CA VAL A 20 -7.22 -6.27 28.95
C VAL A 20 -6.42 -5.13 28.34
N ILE A 21 -6.69 -4.84 27.06
CA ILE A 21 -6.11 -3.72 26.31
C ILE A 21 -7.20 -2.68 26.05
N VAL A 22 -6.84 -1.40 26.22
CA VAL A 22 -7.74 -0.26 25.98
C VAL A 22 -7.25 0.50 24.75
N ASN A 23 -8.05 0.54 23.69
CA ASN A 23 -7.75 1.29 22.46
C ASN A 23 -8.47 2.65 22.48
N MET A 24 -7.76 3.75 22.19
CA MET A 24 -8.29 5.12 22.12
C MET A 24 -8.02 5.76 20.74
N VAL A 25 -8.51 5.14 19.67
CA VAL A 25 -8.37 5.71 18.30
C VAL A 25 -9.57 6.57 17.89
N GLN A 26 -10.72 6.52 18.58
CA GLN A 26 -11.83 7.46 18.36
C GLN A 26 -12.46 7.93 19.68
N LYS A 27 -12.53 9.25 19.88
CA LYS A 27 -12.98 9.89 21.14
C LYS A 27 -14.45 9.62 21.54
N LYS A 28 -15.23 8.83 20.78
CA LYS A 28 -16.68 8.66 21.02
C LYS A 28 -17.16 7.23 21.33
N ALA A 29 -16.31 6.21 21.31
CA ALA A 29 -16.71 4.85 21.74
C ALA A 29 -15.49 4.02 22.21
N PRO A 30 -15.28 3.80 23.53
CA PRO A 30 -14.29 2.84 23.99
C PRO A 30 -14.77 1.41 23.68
N ILE A 31 -14.01 0.68 22.86
CA ILE A 31 -14.23 -0.75 22.62
C ILE A 31 -13.36 -1.54 23.60
N TRP A 32 -13.99 -2.46 24.33
CA TRP A 32 -13.34 -3.32 25.33
C TRP A 32 -13.13 -4.71 24.74
N PHE A 33 -11.92 -5.27 24.89
CA PHE A 33 -11.59 -6.63 24.48
C PHE A 33 -11.02 -7.44 25.65
N PHE A 34 -11.43 -8.70 25.77
CA PHE A 34 -11.00 -9.66 26.81
C PHE A 34 -10.43 -10.93 26.11
N TYR A 35 -9.29 -11.48 26.56
CA TYR A 35 -8.59 -12.60 25.87
C TYR A 35 -8.06 -13.70 26.79
N THR A 36 -8.15 -14.98 26.40
CA THR A 36 -7.63 -16.17 27.13
C THR A 36 -6.20 -16.58 26.70
N LYS A 37 -5.51 -17.27 27.61
CA LYS A 37 -4.04 -17.44 27.75
C LYS A 37 -3.26 -18.24 26.69
N ASN A 38 -3.85 -18.75 25.61
CA ASN A 38 -3.16 -19.69 24.69
C ASN A 38 -2.91 -19.18 23.26
N LEU A 39 -2.83 -17.86 23.07
CA LEU A 39 -2.37 -17.23 21.81
C LEU A 39 -1.17 -16.32 22.11
N PHE A 40 0.01 -16.64 21.56
CA PHE A 40 1.14 -15.71 21.59
C PHE A 40 0.89 -14.57 20.58
N GLN A 41 0.52 -13.40 21.08
CA GLN A 41 0.32 -12.17 20.30
C GLN A 41 1.54 -11.25 20.41
N SER A 42 2.19 -10.91 19.29
CA SER A 42 2.92 -9.64 19.20
C SER A 42 1.99 -8.60 18.57
N SER A 43 1.70 -7.52 19.30
CA SER A 43 0.94 -6.39 18.79
C SER A 43 1.81 -5.57 17.83
N TYR A 44 1.39 -5.44 16.58
CA TYR A 44 2.01 -4.58 15.57
C TYR A 44 0.91 -3.74 14.89
N GLY A 45 0.84 -2.44 15.23
CA GLY A 45 0.13 -1.41 14.46
C GLY A 45 -1.31 -1.70 14.01
N ASP A 46 -2.23 -1.99 14.95
CA ASP A 46 -3.64 -2.33 14.67
C ASP A 46 -3.88 -3.58 13.79
N ARG A 47 -2.84 -4.35 13.41
CA ARG A 47 -2.96 -5.57 12.59
C ARG A 47 -2.53 -6.83 13.34
N ARG A 48 -3.28 -7.89 13.09
CA ARG A 48 -3.08 -9.22 13.69
C ARG A 48 -2.08 -9.97 12.83
N GLU A 49 -0.81 -10.03 13.21
CA GLU A 49 0.09 -11.03 12.64
C GLU A 49 -0.28 -12.38 13.26
N ILE A 50 -0.96 -13.25 12.51
CA ILE A 50 -1.26 -14.61 12.96
C ILE A 50 -0.04 -15.46 12.62
N ARG A 51 0.90 -15.56 13.56
CA ARG A 51 2.06 -16.44 13.44
C ARG A 51 1.65 -17.86 13.78
N LEU A 52 1.91 -18.78 12.87
CA LEU A 52 1.69 -20.20 13.07
C LEU A 52 3.06 -20.87 12.97
N ASN A 53 3.45 -21.68 13.96
CA ASN A 53 4.75 -22.37 13.98
C ASN A 53 4.92 -23.19 12.69
N GLY A 54 5.75 -22.71 11.75
CA GLY A 54 5.95 -23.33 10.43
C GLY A 54 4.72 -23.27 9.50
N ARG A 55 4.00 -22.14 9.44
CA ARG A 55 2.74 -21.96 8.70
C ARG A 55 2.53 -20.47 8.35
N PRO A 56 1.61 -20.11 7.42
CA PRO A 56 1.53 -18.75 6.87
C PRO A 56 1.25 -17.66 7.92
N ALA A 57 1.97 -16.55 7.81
CA ALA A 57 1.72 -15.32 8.56
C ALA A 57 0.64 -14.51 7.84
N ILE A 58 -0.56 -14.40 8.42
CA ILE A 58 -1.64 -13.57 7.86
C ILE A 58 -1.48 -12.14 8.38
N TYR A 59 -1.46 -11.13 7.49
CA TYR A 59 -1.38 -9.71 7.84
C TYR A 59 -2.72 -9.00 7.83
N ASP A 60 -3.63 -9.41 6.95
CA ASP A 60 -4.97 -8.85 6.88
C ASP A 60 -5.96 -9.84 6.26
N ILE A 61 -7.22 -9.70 6.65
CA ILE A 61 -8.37 -10.41 6.11
C ILE A 61 -9.45 -9.37 5.83
N PHE A 62 -9.90 -9.28 4.59
CA PHE A 62 -10.77 -8.19 4.14
C PHE A 62 -11.71 -8.66 3.05
N SER A 63 -12.78 -7.90 2.80
CA SER A 63 -13.62 -8.12 1.63
C SER A 63 -13.04 -7.39 0.43
N CYS A 64 -13.17 -7.98 -0.76
CA CYS A 64 -12.69 -7.41 -2.01
C CYS A 64 -13.55 -7.81 -3.21
N ARG A 65 -13.35 -7.10 -4.33
CA ARG A 65 -14.06 -7.26 -5.60
C ARG A 65 -15.56 -7.12 -5.40
N ASP A 66 -16.01 -6.01 -4.85
CA ASP A 66 -17.44 -5.72 -4.62
C ASP A 66 -18.13 -6.84 -3.82
N ASN A 67 -17.50 -7.22 -2.70
CA ASN A 67 -17.89 -8.29 -1.79
C ASN A 67 -17.96 -9.70 -2.40
N GLN A 68 -17.43 -9.94 -3.60
CA GLN A 68 -17.43 -11.28 -4.18
C GLN A 68 -16.47 -12.23 -3.45
N TYR A 69 -15.43 -11.70 -2.80
CA TYR A 69 -14.43 -12.52 -2.11
C TYR A 69 -14.10 -11.99 -0.71
N ILE A 70 -13.69 -12.91 0.16
CA ILE A 70 -12.82 -12.61 1.29
C ILE A 70 -11.38 -12.80 0.83
N GLY A 71 -10.60 -11.73 0.83
CA GLY A 71 -9.17 -11.72 0.55
C GLY A 71 -8.34 -11.92 1.82
N ILE A 72 -7.26 -12.67 1.69
CA ILE A 72 -6.20 -12.79 2.69
C ILE A 72 -4.90 -12.34 2.06
N VAL A 73 -4.17 -11.45 2.74
CA VAL A 73 -2.77 -11.14 2.41
C VAL A 73 -1.86 -11.57 3.55
N GLY A 74 -0.81 -12.30 3.20
CA GLY A 74 0.11 -12.92 4.15
C GLY A 74 1.52 -13.09 3.59
N ARG A 75 2.34 -13.79 4.36
CA ARG A 75 3.64 -14.36 3.98
C ARG A 75 3.64 -15.84 4.28
N TYR A 76 4.39 -16.59 3.50
CA TYR A 76 4.52 -18.02 3.68
C TYR A 76 5.92 -18.43 4.16
N ASP A 77 5.98 -19.22 5.25
CA ASP A 77 7.23 -19.59 5.90
C ASP A 77 7.66 -21.06 5.65
N SER A 78 6.79 -21.98 5.17
CA SER A 78 7.14 -23.40 4.88
C SER A 78 6.04 -24.21 4.15
N VAL A 79 6.43 -25.33 3.50
CA VAL A 79 5.71 -26.27 2.59
C VAL A 79 4.42 -26.95 3.12
N SER A 80 3.34 -26.20 3.39
CA SER A 80 1.96 -26.71 3.44
C SER A 80 1.09 -26.12 2.33
N ASP A 81 0.49 -26.95 1.47
CA ASP A 81 -0.34 -26.50 0.35
C ASP A 81 -1.40 -25.45 0.79
N PRO A 82 -1.31 -24.18 0.36
CA PRO A 82 -2.25 -23.13 0.74
C PRO A 82 -3.67 -23.41 0.25
N ALA A 83 -3.84 -24.29 -0.75
CA ALA A 83 -5.13 -24.78 -1.18
C ALA A 83 -5.82 -25.67 -0.13
N LEU A 84 -5.20 -25.95 1.03
CA LEU A 84 -5.83 -26.60 2.18
C LEU A 84 -6.55 -25.62 3.11
N LEU A 85 -6.34 -24.31 2.96
CA LEU A 85 -7.05 -23.31 3.75
C LEU A 85 -8.53 -23.26 3.37
N ARG A 86 -9.40 -23.23 4.39
CA ARG A 86 -10.86 -23.20 4.26
C ARG A 86 -11.42 -22.03 5.04
N CYS A 87 -12.30 -21.27 4.40
CA CYS A 87 -13.09 -20.23 5.05
C CYS A 87 -14.50 -20.75 5.32
N ILE A 88 -14.92 -20.74 6.57
CA ILE A 88 -16.23 -21.24 7.01
C ILE A 88 -17.09 -20.04 7.42
N PHE A 89 -18.26 -19.93 6.79
CA PHE A 89 -19.25 -18.88 7.04
C PHE A 89 -20.25 -19.28 8.13
N PRO A 90 -21.05 -18.35 8.68
CA PRO A 90 -21.96 -18.62 9.79
C PRO A 90 -23.02 -19.68 9.49
N SER A 91 -23.42 -19.84 8.22
CA SER A 91 -24.32 -20.91 7.76
C SER A 91 -23.70 -22.32 7.77
N GLY A 92 -22.39 -22.42 8.03
CA GLY A 92 -21.63 -23.67 7.93
C GLY A 92 -21.08 -23.93 6.53
N GLN A 93 -21.40 -23.08 5.53
CA GLN A 93 -20.83 -23.21 4.20
C GLN A 93 -19.31 -23.02 4.22
N VAL A 94 -18.63 -23.90 3.48
CA VAL A 94 -17.17 -23.93 3.37
C VAL A 94 -16.77 -23.41 2.00
N SER A 95 -15.89 -22.42 1.98
CA SER A 95 -15.29 -21.85 0.79
C SER A 95 -13.80 -22.22 0.72
N SER A 96 -13.36 -22.68 -0.44
CA SER A 96 -11.97 -23.06 -0.70
C SER A 96 -11.18 -21.84 -1.20
N GLY A 97 -9.94 -21.72 -0.73
CA GLY A 97 -9.07 -20.63 -1.14
C GLY A 97 -8.58 -20.80 -2.58
N ILE A 98 -8.70 -19.75 -3.37
CA ILE A 98 -8.08 -19.60 -4.69
C ILE A 98 -6.77 -18.85 -4.48
N LEU A 99 -5.65 -19.52 -4.74
CA LEU A 99 -4.33 -18.92 -4.66
C LEU A 99 -4.11 -18.01 -5.87
N ILE A 100 -3.81 -16.74 -5.61
CA ILE A 100 -3.30 -15.82 -6.63
C ILE A 100 -1.78 -15.85 -6.50
N ASP A 101 -1.17 -16.72 -7.29
CA ASP A 101 0.28 -16.85 -7.38
C ASP A 101 0.71 -16.78 -8.84
N ASP A 102 2.00 -16.59 -9.01
CA ASP A 102 2.62 -16.19 -10.24
C ASP A 102 3.35 -17.34 -10.96
N GLU A 103 3.19 -18.56 -10.43
CA GLU A 103 3.79 -19.86 -10.78
C GLU A 103 5.32 -19.85 -11.00
N ALA A 104 5.97 -18.69 -10.90
CA ALA A 104 7.40 -18.60 -11.01
C ALA A 104 7.97 -19.21 -9.73
N HIS A 105 8.58 -20.38 -9.88
CA HIS A 105 9.40 -21.03 -8.87
C HIS A 105 10.63 -20.14 -8.57
N GLU A 106 10.41 -19.00 -7.91
CA GLU A 106 11.45 -18.27 -7.22
C GLU A 106 11.90 -19.16 -6.06
N ILE A 107 13.19 -19.52 -6.09
CA ILE A 107 13.82 -20.48 -5.18
C ILE A 107 13.54 -20.05 -3.73
N GLU A 108 12.90 -20.97 -2.99
CA GLU A 108 12.70 -21.07 -1.54
C GLU A 108 12.94 -19.81 -0.69
N GLY A 109 11.82 -19.24 -0.19
CA GLY A 109 11.81 -18.42 1.03
C GLY A 109 10.95 -17.17 0.91
N GLN A 110 9.71 -17.23 1.41
CA GLN A 110 8.83 -16.07 1.66
C GLN A 110 8.08 -15.44 0.48
N GLN A 111 7.27 -16.21 -0.25
CA GLN A 111 6.31 -15.65 -1.20
C GLN A 111 5.19 -14.84 -0.50
N VAL A 112 4.68 -13.80 -1.19
CA VAL A 112 3.45 -13.11 -0.80
C VAL A 112 2.30 -14.09 -0.94
N LEU A 113 1.60 -14.37 0.16
CA LEU A 113 0.39 -15.18 0.12
C LEU A 113 -0.80 -14.28 -0.20
N LEU A 114 -1.47 -14.50 -1.32
CA LEU A 114 -2.74 -13.89 -1.65
C LEU A 114 -3.77 -14.98 -1.94
N LEU A 115 -4.79 -15.08 -1.08
CA LEU A 115 -5.88 -16.06 -1.22
C LEU A 115 -7.21 -15.36 -1.31
N LEU A 116 -8.07 -15.81 -2.21
CA LEU A 116 -9.44 -15.35 -2.36
C LEU A 116 -10.42 -16.48 -2.04
N PHE A 117 -11.35 -16.23 -1.14
CA PHE A 117 -12.42 -17.15 -0.78
C PHE A 117 -13.74 -16.60 -1.32
N PRO A 118 -14.40 -17.27 -2.27
CA PRO A 118 -15.73 -16.87 -2.72
C PRO A 118 -16.70 -16.69 -1.54
N VAL A 119 -17.38 -15.54 -1.51
CA VAL A 119 -18.41 -15.24 -0.51
C VAL A 119 -19.74 -15.86 -0.97
N PRO A 120 -20.45 -16.62 -0.12
CA PRO A 120 -21.79 -17.12 -0.41
C PRO A 120 -22.80 -16.00 -0.73
N GLU A 121 -23.74 -16.23 -1.64
CA GLU A 121 -24.76 -15.25 -2.04
C GLU A 121 -25.55 -14.69 -0.84
N GLU A 122 -25.88 -15.54 0.12
CA GLU A 122 -26.59 -15.18 1.35
C GLU A 122 -25.80 -14.23 2.27
N GLU A 123 -24.47 -14.18 2.12
CA GLU A 123 -23.58 -13.32 2.90
C GLU A 123 -23.32 -11.97 2.19
N LYS A 124 -23.32 -11.93 0.84
CA LYS A 124 -22.89 -10.75 0.05
C LYS A 124 -23.67 -9.47 0.35
N ASN A 125 -24.94 -9.58 0.72
CA ASN A 125 -25.82 -8.45 1.01
C ASN A 125 -25.76 -7.96 2.47
N LYS A 126 -25.02 -8.66 3.34
CA LYS A 126 -24.87 -8.25 4.73
C LYS A 126 -23.87 -7.09 4.83
N ALA A 127 -23.98 -6.27 5.88
CA ALA A 127 -22.99 -5.22 6.17
C ALA A 127 -21.67 -5.78 6.73
N GLN A 128 -21.74 -6.98 7.32
CA GLN A 128 -20.60 -7.72 7.86
C GLN A 128 -20.95 -9.20 7.93
N THR A 129 -19.93 -10.05 7.88
CA THR A 129 -20.02 -11.49 8.14
C THR A 129 -18.93 -11.90 9.11
N SER A 130 -19.17 -12.91 9.95
CA SER A 130 -18.08 -13.57 10.68
C SER A 130 -17.60 -14.80 9.94
N ILE A 131 -16.30 -15.07 10.01
CA ILE A 131 -15.69 -16.22 9.36
C ILE A 131 -14.80 -16.97 10.33
N ASN A 132 -14.61 -18.26 10.03
CA ASN A 132 -13.59 -19.08 10.66
C ASN A 132 -12.61 -19.54 9.58
N LEU A 133 -11.31 -19.38 9.82
CA LEU A 133 -10.29 -19.93 8.94
C LEU A 133 -9.74 -21.21 9.55
N LYS A 134 -9.75 -22.27 8.75
CA LYS A 134 -9.20 -23.57 9.14
C LYS A 134 -8.17 -24.05 8.12
N ILE A 135 -7.20 -24.80 8.61
CA ILE A 135 -6.33 -25.63 7.79
C ILE A 135 -6.43 -27.04 8.37
N GLU A 136 -6.92 -27.98 7.56
CA GLU A 136 -7.25 -29.34 8.02
C GLU A 136 -8.17 -29.29 9.27
N SER A 137 -7.76 -29.91 10.38
CA SER A 137 -8.47 -29.90 11.66
C SER A 137 -8.17 -28.67 12.54
N LEU A 138 -7.15 -27.87 12.20
CA LEU A 138 -6.73 -26.73 13.01
C LEU A 138 -7.54 -25.48 12.66
N THR A 139 -8.12 -24.84 13.68
CA THR A 139 -8.73 -23.51 13.54
C THR A 139 -7.66 -22.44 13.73
N LEU A 140 -7.40 -21.67 12.68
CA LEU A 140 -6.41 -20.58 12.65
C LEU A 140 -7.02 -19.28 13.16
N VAL A 141 -8.25 -19.01 12.73
CA VAL A 141 -9.01 -17.82 13.09
C VAL A 141 -10.42 -18.26 13.41
N SER A 142 -10.95 -17.77 14.53
CA SER A 142 -12.31 -18.04 14.98
C SER A 142 -13.10 -16.74 15.08
N ASP A 143 -14.35 -16.77 14.59
CA ASP A 143 -15.32 -15.67 14.63
C ASP A 143 -14.75 -14.29 14.22
N PHE A 144 -13.97 -14.26 13.14
CA PHE A 144 -13.41 -13.01 12.65
C PHE A 144 -14.44 -12.25 11.84
N ARG A 145 -14.80 -11.05 12.29
CA ARG A 145 -15.74 -10.18 11.59
C ARG A 145 -15.04 -9.47 10.43
N VAL A 146 -15.56 -9.69 9.23
CA VAL A 146 -15.21 -8.96 8.02
C VAL A 146 -16.36 -8.02 7.68
N PHE A 147 -16.04 -6.74 7.49
CA PHE A 147 -17.00 -5.77 6.97
C PHE A 147 -17.14 -5.93 5.46
N LEU A 148 -18.38 -6.00 4.99
CA LEU A 148 -18.74 -6.05 3.59
C LEU A 148 -19.19 -4.64 3.20
N GLY A 149 -18.47 -4.03 2.27
CA GLY A 149 -18.67 -2.63 1.90
C GLY A 149 -19.86 -2.47 0.95
N GLN A 150 -20.61 -1.38 1.06
CA GLN A 150 -21.48 -0.96 -0.03
C GLN A 150 -20.61 -0.27 -1.10
N PRO A 151 -20.84 -0.51 -2.40
CA PRO A 151 -20.10 0.18 -3.45
C PRO A 151 -20.38 1.69 -3.33
N GLY A 152 -19.33 2.44 -2.99
CA GLY A 152 -19.37 3.89 -2.93
C GLY A 152 -19.04 4.52 -4.28
N ARG A 153 -19.11 5.85 -4.35
CA ARG A 153 -18.52 6.57 -5.48
C ARG A 153 -17.03 6.22 -5.54
N LYS A 154 -16.56 5.76 -6.71
CA LYS A 154 -15.15 5.52 -6.95
C LYS A 154 -14.41 6.84 -7.11
N GLU A 155 -13.26 6.92 -6.48
CA GLU A 155 -12.27 7.94 -6.74
C GLU A 155 -11.76 7.83 -8.18
N LEU A 156 -11.42 8.95 -8.81
CA LEU A 156 -10.84 8.91 -10.16
C LEU A 156 -9.46 8.24 -10.12
N LEU A 157 -8.61 8.71 -9.19
CA LEU A 157 -7.24 8.25 -9.02
C LEU A 157 -6.93 8.15 -7.53
N SER A 158 -6.49 6.96 -7.11
CA SER A 158 -5.83 6.77 -5.82
C SER A 158 -4.35 6.46 -6.01
N VAL A 159 -3.51 6.92 -5.09
CA VAL A 159 -2.07 6.69 -5.14
C VAL A 159 -1.65 5.86 -3.94
N SER A 160 -0.81 4.86 -4.15
CA SER A 160 -0.32 3.97 -3.13
C SER A 160 1.21 3.93 -3.12
N THR A 161 1.80 4.00 -1.93
CA THR A 161 3.25 3.93 -1.73
C THR A 161 3.60 3.08 -0.52
N LEU A 162 4.74 2.41 -0.57
CA LEU A 162 5.45 1.86 0.59
C LEU A 162 6.58 2.83 0.97
N MET A 163 6.74 3.13 2.26
CA MET A 163 7.83 3.98 2.72
C MET A 163 8.45 3.49 4.03
N LYS A 164 9.70 3.89 4.28
CA LYS A 164 10.41 3.70 5.53
C LYS A 164 11.37 4.86 5.76
N ASP A 165 11.13 5.65 6.81
CA ASP A 165 11.94 6.82 7.19
C ASP A 165 12.02 7.91 6.11
N GLU A 166 11.01 8.00 5.23
CA GLU A 166 10.93 8.98 4.14
C GLU A 166 9.99 10.16 4.46
N ASP A 167 9.84 10.47 5.76
CA ASP A 167 8.87 11.45 6.25
C ASP A 167 9.06 12.87 5.69
N ARG A 168 10.25 13.17 5.16
CA ARG A 168 10.57 14.44 4.50
C ARG A 168 9.81 14.65 3.19
N PHE A 169 9.61 13.60 2.40
CA PHE A 169 9.08 13.69 1.04
C PHE A 169 7.55 13.82 1.00
N LEU A 170 6.88 13.31 2.04
CA LEU A 170 5.43 13.13 2.06
C LEU A 170 4.61 14.40 1.76
N PRO A 171 4.86 15.58 2.38
CA PRO A 171 3.97 16.72 2.18
C PRO A 171 3.98 17.22 0.74
N GLU A 172 5.17 17.35 0.15
CA GLU A 172 5.35 17.75 -1.25
C GLU A 172 4.77 16.70 -2.20
N TRP A 173 5.05 15.43 -1.96
CA TRP A 173 4.55 14.32 -2.78
C TRP A 173 3.02 14.27 -2.78
N ILE A 174 2.36 14.36 -1.61
CA ILE A 174 0.90 14.42 -1.51
C ILE A 174 0.36 15.65 -2.25
N ALA A 175 0.92 16.83 -2.00
CA ALA A 175 0.47 18.06 -2.65
C ALA A 175 0.61 17.99 -4.17
N TYR A 176 1.71 17.43 -4.68
CA TYR A 176 1.96 17.24 -6.10
C TYR A 176 0.93 16.30 -6.74
N TYR A 177 0.70 15.13 -6.16
CA TYR A 177 -0.27 14.19 -6.73
C TYR A 177 -1.72 14.67 -6.59
N LYS A 178 -2.05 15.47 -5.56
CA LYS A 178 -3.35 16.17 -5.49
C LYS A 178 -3.53 17.13 -6.67
N LEU A 179 -2.49 17.91 -7.01
CA LEU A 179 -2.52 18.77 -8.20
C LEU A 179 -2.68 17.95 -9.50
N LEU A 180 -2.05 16.78 -9.57
CA LEU A 180 -2.21 15.88 -10.72
C LEU A 180 -3.60 15.24 -10.82
N GLY A 181 -4.45 15.36 -9.81
CA GLY A 181 -5.82 14.84 -9.79
C GLY A 181 -6.04 13.60 -8.92
N ALA A 182 -5.06 13.22 -8.09
CA ALA A 182 -5.27 12.18 -7.08
C ALA A 182 -6.16 12.70 -5.95
N THR A 183 -7.16 11.89 -5.58
CA THR A 183 -8.13 12.26 -4.53
C THR A 183 -7.92 11.46 -3.25
N HIS A 184 -7.27 10.29 -3.33
CA HIS A 184 -6.99 9.45 -2.16
C HIS A 184 -5.58 8.85 -2.16
N PHE A 185 -5.00 8.71 -0.98
CA PHE A 185 -3.65 8.22 -0.77
C PHE A 185 -3.63 7.05 0.23
N TYR A 186 -3.05 5.92 -0.19
CA TYR A 186 -2.79 4.76 0.65
C TYR A 186 -1.30 4.70 0.96
N ILE A 187 -0.93 5.16 2.15
CA ILE A 187 0.48 5.27 2.56
C ILE A 187 0.79 4.13 3.52
N TYR A 188 1.71 3.24 3.13
CA TYR A 188 2.16 2.13 3.96
C TYR A 188 3.49 2.49 4.63
N ASP A 189 3.47 2.63 5.95
CA ASP A 189 4.66 2.89 6.76
C ASP A 189 5.26 1.56 7.25
N ASN A 190 6.40 1.17 6.69
CA ASN A 190 7.15 0.00 7.11
C ASN A 190 8.14 0.32 8.23
N ARG A 191 7.65 0.27 9.48
CA ARG A 191 8.46 0.39 10.70
C ARG A 191 9.40 1.60 10.68
N SER A 192 8.94 2.77 10.22
CA SER A 192 9.73 3.99 10.32
C SER A 192 10.02 4.30 11.79
N ILE A 193 11.23 4.75 12.09
CA ILE A 193 11.67 5.09 13.45
C ILE A 193 10.81 6.23 14.01
N LYS A 194 10.38 7.15 13.15
CA LYS A 194 9.66 8.38 13.52
C LYS A 194 8.15 8.32 13.26
N ARG A 195 7.48 7.16 13.47
CA ARG A 195 6.01 7.00 13.27
C ARG A 195 5.18 8.12 13.90
N GLY A 196 5.50 8.53 15.13
CA GLY A 196 4.79 9.62 15.80
C GLY A 196 4.89 10.97 15.07
N LYS A 197 6.03 11.26 14.43
CA LYS A 197 6.20 12.46 13.59
C LYS A 197 5.38 12.32 12.31
N ILE A 198 5.45 11.18 11.63
CA ILE A 198 4.70 10.86 10.41
C ILE A 198 3.19 11.03 10.65
N ARG A 199 2.66 10.46 11.73
CA ARG A 199 1.25 10.59 12.10
C ARG A 199 0.83 12.03 12.34
N ARG A 200 1.67 12.86 12.96
CA ARG A 200 1.39 14.30 13.14
C ARG A 200 1.43 15.06 11.82
N LEU A 201 2.40 14.73 10.95
CA LEU A 201 2.56 15.34 9.64
C LEU A 201 1.36 15.05 8.73
N LEU A 202 0.88 13.80 8.74
CA LEU A 202 -0.24 13.36 7.91
C LEU A 202 -1.61 13.64 8.51
N ARG A 203 -1.69 14.08 9.79
CA ARG A 203 -2.96 14.29 10.49
C ARG A 203 -3.96 15.16 9.70
N PRO A 204 -3.57 16.30 9.10
CA PRO A 204 -4.53 17.12 8.34
C PRO A 204 -5.15 16.35 7.16
N PHE A 205 -4.37 15.56 6.44
CA PHE A 205 -4.85 14.77 5.30
C PHE A 205 -5.69 13.56 5.74
N ILE A 206 -5.38 12.98 6.91
CA ILE A 206 -6.17 11.90 7.50
C ILE A 206 -7.54 12.43 7.96
N GLU A 207 -7.55 13.60 8.61
CA GLU A 207 -8.78 14.25 9.09
C GLU A 207 -9.65 14.76 7.93
N GLU A 208 -9.02 15.23 6.84
CA GLU A 208 -9.69 15.55 5.56
C GLU A 208 -10.29 14.31 4.88
N GLY A 209 -9.76 13.12 5.18
CA GLY A 209 -10.18 11.85 4.57
C GLY A 209 -9.44 11.51 3.27
N SER A 210 -8.45 12.31 2.85
CA SER A 210 -7.67 12.08 1.63
C SER A 210 -6.51 11.09 1.84
N VAL A 211 -6.10 10.81 3.08
CA VAL A 211 -5.03 9.83 3.40
C VAL A 211 -5.54 8.72 4.29
N THR A 212 -5.24 7.47 3.89
CA THR A 212 -5.24 6.30 4.77
C THR A 212 -3.79 5.91 5.05
N LEU A 213 -3.37 6.01 6.31
CA LEU A 213 -2.06 5.55 6.78
C LEU A 213 -2.16 4.12 7.32
N ILE A 214 -1.36 3.22 6.76
CA ILE A 214 -1.29 1.81 7.13
C ILE A 214 0.06 1.54 7.81
N ASP A 215 0.06 1.03 9.03
CA ASP A 215 1.26 0.44 9.62
C ASP A 215 1.51 -0.91 8.93
N TRP A 216 2.53 -0.97 8.08
CA TRP A 216 2.87 -2.16 7.29
C TRP A 216 4.06 -2.88 7.89
N ASP A 217 3.83 -3.59 8.99
CA ASP A 217 4.87 -4.23 9.79
C ASP A 217 5.41 -5.55 9.21
N TYR A 218 5.45 -5.65 7.88
CA TYR A 218 6.10 -6.74 7.17
C TYR A 218 7.62 -6.74 7.45
N PRO A 219 8.27 -7.91 7.69
CA PRO A 219 9.70 -7.99 7.89
C PRO A 219 10.46 -7.42 6.69
N TYR A 220 11.26 -6.39 6.93
CA TYR A 220 12.03 -5.72 5.89
C TYR A 220 13.46 -5.55 6.38
N GLU A 221 14.39 -6.16 5.64
CA GLU A 221 15.81 -5.90 5.77
C GLU A 221 16.37 -5.55 4.37
N SER A 222 16.80 -4.29 4.22
CA SER A 222 17.32 -3.78 2.96
C SER A 222 18.61 -4.50 2.59
N GLY A 223 18.64 -5.15 1.42
CA GLY A 223 19.80 -5.91 0.96
C GLY A 223 19.97 -7.27 1.63
N ALA A 224 18.91 -7.77 2.29
CA ALA A 224 18.88 -9.14 2.76
C ALA A 224 19.09 -10.11 1.60
N ILE A 225 19.91 -11.13 1.85
CA ILE A 225 20.30 -12.17 0.88
C ILE A 225 19.07 -12.90 0.34
N ASP A 226 18.00 -12.97 1.15
CA ASP A 226 16.74 -13.64 0.85
C ASP A 226 15.76 -12.81 -0.02
N ASN A 227 16.14 -11.61 -0.46
CA ASN A 227 15.28 -10.69 -1.23
C ASN A 227 13.96 -10.32 -0.53
N SER A 228 13.87 -10.46 0.80
CA SER A 228 12.65 -10.20 1.60
C SER A 228 12.00 -8.83 1.36
N TRP A 229 12.81 -7.83 1.00
CA TRP A 229 12.36 -6.49 0.63
C TRP A 229 11.36 -6.48 -0.53
N ARG A 230 11.51 -7.39 -1.51
CA ARG A 230 10.61 -7.49 -2.67
C ARG A 230 9.22 -7.90 -2.24
N PHE A 231 9.12 -8.81 -1.28
CA PHE A 231 7.84 -9.32 -0.79
C PHE A 231 7.10 -8.31 0.07
N CYS A 232 7.82 -7.49 0.85
CA CYS A 232 7.21 -6.38 1.59
C CYS A 232 6.46 -5.43 0.65
N GLN A 233 7.08 -5.02 -0.45
CA GLN A 233 6.48 -4.13 -1.45
C GLN A 233 5.38 -4.83 -2.24
N ARG A 234 5.62 -6.05 -2.73
CA ARG A 234 4.57 -6.83 -3.42
C ARG A 234 3.35 -7.06 -2.52
N GLY A 235 3.54 -7.40 -1.26
CA GLY A 235 2.44 -7.59 -0.30
C GLY A 235 1.64 -6.31 -0.08
N GLN A 236 2.33 -5.17 0.03
CA GLN A 236 1.68 -3.86 0.10
C GLN A 236 0.85 -3.57 -1.17
N MET A 237 1.43 -3.82 -2.34
CA MET A 237 0.77 -3.56 -3.62
C MET A 237 -0.52 -4.39 -3.75
N HIS A 238 -0.46 -5.69 -3.48
CA HIS A 238 -1.63 -6.58 -3.52
C HIS A 238 -2.65 -6.26 -2.43
N HIS A 239 -2.20 -5.98 -1.21
CA HIS A 239 -3.12 -5.56 -0.15
C HIS A 239 -3.87 -4.29 -0.56
N CYS A 240 -3.21 -3.31 -1.16
CA CYS A 240 -3.87 -2.10 -1.63
C CYS A 240 -4.83 -2.39 -2.80
N LEU A 241 -4.34 -3.12 -3.81
CA LEU A 241 -5.09 -3.50 -5.01
C LEU A 241 -6.40 -4.17 -4.65
N TYR A 242 -6.37 -5.19 -3.79
CA TYR A 242 -7.55 -5.97 -3.48
C TYR A 242 -8.43 -5.32 -2.39
N LYS A 243 -7.86 -4.74 -1.34
CA LYS A 243 -8.67 -4.18 -0.24
C LYS A 243 -9.34 -2.86 -0.61
N TYR A 244 -8.66 -2.05 -1.43
CA TYR A 244 -9.10 -0.70 -1.74
C TYR A 244 -9.41 -0.48 -3.22
N GLY A 245 -9.16 -1.47 -4.09
CA GLY A 245 -9.40 -1.36 -5.52
C GLY A 245 -10.83 -1.01 -5.91
N ASP A 246 -11.81 -1.48 -5.14
CA ASP A 246 -13.23 -1.21 -5.41
C ASP A 246 -13.61 0.25 -5.13
N ARG A 247 -12.71 1.04 -4.54
CA ARG A 247 -12.93 2.46 -4.21
C ARG A 247 -12.35 3.41 -5.25
N THR A 248 -11.72 2.90 -6.30
CA THR A 248 -11.00 3.74 -7.27
C THR A 248 -11.08 3.21 -8.69
N ASN A 249 -11.09 4.12 -9.66
CA ASN A 249 -11.03 3.76 -11.08
C ASN A 249 -9.60 3.43 -11.49
N TRP A 250 -8.63 4.23 -11.01
CA TRP A 250 -7.21 4.04 -11.26
C TRP A 250 -6.43 4.03 -9.94
N MET A 251 -5.54 3.06 -9.80
CA MET A 251 -4.63 2.96 -8.66
C MET A 251 -3.19 3.07 -9.14
N LEU A 252 -2.52 4.16 -8.80
CA LEU A 252 -1.10 4.39 -9.10
C LEU A 252 -0.23 3.84 -7.97
N PHE A 253 0.71 2.97 -8.30
CA PHE A 253 1.75 2.49 -7.38
C PHE A 253 3.05 3.20 -7.69
N ILE A 254 3.50 4.11 -6.83
CA ILE A 254 4.66 4.96 -7.07
C ILE A 254 5.39 5.29 -5.77
N ASP A 255 6.72 5.37 -5.82
CA ASP A 255 7.52 5.64 -4.63
C ASP A 255 7.47 7.14 -4.26
N VAL A 256 7.79 7.49 -3.02
CA VAL A 256 7.73 8.88 -2.53
C VAL A 256 8.80 9.81 -3.14
N ASP A 257 9.84 9.24 -3.75
CA ASP A 257 10.90 9.97 -4.48
C ASP A 257 10.65 10.03 -6.01
N GLU A 258 9.46 9.63 -6.47
CA GLU A 258 9.08 9.52 -7.88
C GLU A 258 7.87 10.43 -8.23
N PHE A 259 8.02 11.25 -9.27
CA PHE A 259 7.04 12.25 -9.69
C PHE A 259 6.69 12.07 -11.17
N ILE A 260 5.45 11.66 -11.50
CA ILE A 260 5.03 11.62 -12.91
C ILE A 260 4.89 13.05 -13.43
N PHE A 261 5.63 13.38 -14.48
CA PHE A 261 5.72 14.68 -15.11
C PHE A 261 5.05 14.66 -16.49
N PRO A 262 4.00 15.48 -16.72
CA PRO A 262 3.41 15.66 -18.05
C PRO A 262 4.36 16.48 -18.95
N VAL A 263 5.11 15.82 -19.82
CA VAL A 263 6.16 16.45 -20.63
C VAL A 263 5.57 17.37 -21.70
N ALA A 264 4.41 17.02 -22.26
CA ALA A 264 3.72 17.79 -23.30
C ALA A 264 3.06 19.11 -22.83
N GLY A 265 3.40 19.62 -21.63
CA GLY A 265 2.93 20.91 -21.13
C GLY A 265 1.63 20.89 -20.31
N GLY A 266 1.14 19.70 -19.93
CA GLY A 266 -0.02 19.55 -19.04
C GLY A 266 0.28 19.70 -17.54
N GLU A 267 -0.79 19.75 -16.74
CA GLU A 267 -0.72 19.90 -15.26
C GLU A 267 -1.40 18.75 -14.51
N SER A 268 -1.92 17.74 -15.20
CA SER A 268 -2.72 16.67 -14.59
C SER A 268 -2.55 15.33 -15.32
N LEU A 269 -2.81 14.23 -14.60
CA LEU A 269 -2.96 12.88 -15.17
C LEU A 269 -4.36 12.64 -15.76
N LYS A 270 -5.34 13.49 -15.46
CA LYS A 270 -6.73 13.30 -15.88
C LYS A 270 -6.86 13.03 -17.40
N PRO A 271 -6.19 13.77 -18.32
CA PRO A 271 -6.37 13.53 -19.75
C PRO A 271 -6.02 12.11 -20.18
N ILE A 272 -4.89 11.55 -19.71
CA ILE A 272 -4.49 10.19 -20.06
C ILE A 272 -5.34 9.13 -19.34
N LEU A 273 -5.76 9.40 -18.11
CA LEU A 273 -6.67 8.51 -17.38
C LEU A 273 -8.06 8.45 -18.01
N ASP A 274 -8.58 9.57 -18.51
CA ASP A 274 -9.86 9.64 -19.23
C ASP A 274 -9.75 8.94 -20.59
N GLN A 275 -8.66 9.16 -21.34
CA GLN A 275 -8.43 8.55 -22.66
C GLN A 275 -8.58 7.04 -22.62
N TYR A 276 -8.10 6.40 -21.56
CA TYR A 276 -8.18 4.95 -21.38
C TYR A 276 -9.23 4.51 -20.38
N GLY A 277 -9.97 5.43 -19.75
CA GLY A 277 -10.84 5.15 -18.60
C GLY A 277 -11.94 4.13 -18.93
N ASP A 278 -12.58 4.31 -20.08
CA ASP A 278 -13.70 3.48 -20.53
C ASP A 278 -13.27 2.29 -21.43
N ASP A 279 -11.99 2.18 -21.81
CA ASP A 279 -11.48 1.06 -22.61
C ASP A 279 -11.33 -0.19 -21.74
N PRO A 280 -12.19 -1.23 -21.89
CA PRO A 280 -12.12 -2.43 -21.06
C PRO A 280 -10.92 -3.31 -21.39
N SER A 281 -10.22 -3.07 -22.52
CA SER A 281 -9.00 -3.78 -22.89
C SER A 281 -7.74 -3.23 -22.19
N VAL A 282 -7.83 -2.08 -21.52
CA VAL A 282 -6.68 -1.46 -20.83
C VAL A 282 -6.72 -1.77 -19.34
N ALA A 283 -5.87 -2.68 -18.88
CA ALA A 283 -5.69 -2.98 -17.46
C ALA A 283 -4.80 -1.98 -16.73
N GLY A 284 -3.90 -1.30 -17.44
CA GLY A 284 -2.98 -0.34 -16.82
C GLY A 284 -2.23 0.55 -17.79
N LEU A 285 -1.63 1.59 -17.24
CA LEU A 285 -0.68 2.49 -17.88
C LEU A 285 0.66 2.33 -17.18
N GLN A 286 1.73 2.12 -17.94
CA GLN A 286 3.09 2.01 -17.44
C GLN A 286 3.88 3.25 -17.85
N PHE A 287 4.55 3.87 -16.89
CA PHE A 287 5.32 5.09 -17.08
C PHE A 287 6.81 4.79 -16.93
N LYS A 288 7.60 5.21 -17.91
CA LYS A 288 9.06 5.12 -17.88
C LYS A 288 9.66 6.25 -17.04
N MET A 289 10.85 6.02 -16.52
CA MET A 289 11.50 6.94 -15.58
C MET A 289 12.78 7.56 -16.14
N ILE A 290 13.15 8.71 -15.58
CA ILE A 290 14.45 9.35 -15.79
C ILE A 290 15.05 9.73 -14.43
N TRP A 291 16.35 9.53 -14.29
CA TRP A 291 17.05 9.81 -13.05
C TRP A 291 17.33 11.30 -12.87
N PHE A 292 17.01 11.83 -11.68
CA PHE A 292 17.44 13.13 -11.21
C PHE A 292 18.58 12.99 -10.19
N GLY A 293 19.66 13.72 -10.43
CA GLY A 293 20.84 13.76 -9.59
C GLY A 293 20.69 14.71 -8.39
N ASN A 294 21.77 14.88 -7.63
CA ASN A 294 21.77 15.77 -6.47
C ASN A 294 21.86 17.26 -6.83
N SER A 295 21.93 17.62 -8.11
CA SER A 295 22.04 19.00 -8.61
C SER A 295 23.20 19.80 -8.01
N GLY A 296 24.29 19.11 -7.65
CA GLY A 296 25.48 19.70 -7.02
C GLY A 296 25.36 19.95 -5.52
N PHE A 297 24.22 19.67 -4.89
CA PHE A 297 24.04 19.84 -3.45
C PHE A 297 24.83 18.80 -2.65
N GLN A 298 25.67 19.30 -1.73
CA GLN A 298 26.45 18.47 -0.79
C GLN A 298 25.65 18.03 0.43
N THR A 299 24.63 18.82 0.80
CA THR A 299 23.68 18.53 1.87
C THR A 299 22.27 18.74 1.34
N VAL A 300 21.29 18.12 2.00
CA VAL A 300 19.90 18.23 1.56
C VAL A 300 19.40 19.67 1.78
N PRO A 301 19.10 20.45 0.73
CA PRO A 301 18.75 21.86 0.85
C PRO A 301 17.39 22.05 1.52
N ALA A 302 17.09 23.27 1.95
CA ALA A 302 15.73 23.65 2.34
C ALA A 302 14.85 23.86 1.09
N GLY A 303 13.53 23.75 1.24
CA GLY A 303 12.57 23.90 0.12
C GLY A 303 12.16 22.57 -0.51
N LEU A 304 11.47 22.68 -1.65
CA LEU A 304 10.89 21.54 -2.37
C LEU A 304 11.98 20.73 -3.10
N VAL A 305 11.78 19.42 -3.22
CA VAL A 305 12.63 18.53 -4.02
C VAL A 305 12.57 18.95 -5.48
N ILE A 306 11.37 19.15 -6.01
CA ILE A 306 11.18 19.50 -7.43
C ILE A 306 11.72 20.89 -7.78
N GLU A 307 11.89 21.77 -6.78
CA GLU A 307 12.48 23.10 -6.93
C GLU A 307 14.01 23.06 -6.89
N ASN A 308 14.58 22.24 -6.00
CA ASN A 308 16.03 22.22 -5.78
C ASN A 308 16.75 21.34 -6.79
N TYR A 309 16.20 20.17 -7.09
CA TYR A 309 16.89 19.15 -7.87
C TYR A 309 16.52 19.28 -9.36
N THR A 310 17.25 20.12 -10.09
CA THR A 310 16.96 20.50 -11.48
C THR A 310 17.93 19.92 -12.50
N ARG A 311 18.71 18.90 -12.11
CA ARG A 311 19.70 18.24 -12.97
C ARG A 311 19.40 16.75 -13.05
N ARG A 312 19.44 16.20 -14.26
CA ARG A 312 19.06 14.82 -14.56
C ARG A 312 19.98 14.13 -15.57
N ALA A 313 19.82 12.81 -15.67
CA ALA A 313 20.38 11.99 -16.73
C ALA A 313 19.93 12.46 -18.12
N PRO A 314 20.72 12.23 -19.18
CA PRO A 314 20.39 12.72 -20.52
C PRO A 314 19.23 11.96 -21.18
N ARG A 315 19.02 10.69 -20.81
CA ARG A 315 18.06 9.79 -21.45
C ARG A 315 17.14 9.14 -20.41
N VAL A 316 15.91 8.88 -20.85
CA VAL A 316 14.94 8.04 -20.13
C VAL A 316 15.50 6.63 -20.06
N LEU A 317 15.28 5.94 -18.94
CA LEU A 317 15.71 4.57 -18.77
C LEU A 317 14.94 3.66 -19.75
N GLU A 318 15.68 2.84 -20.51
CA GLU A 318 15.09 2.05 -21.59
C GLU A 318 14.08 1.00 -21.09
N ALA A 319 14.43 0.32 -20.00
CA ALA A 319 13.62 -0.69 -19.35
C ALA A 319 13.96 -0.83 -17.86
N GLY A 320 12.99 -1.31 -17.08
CA GLY A 320 13.10 -1.47 -15.64
C GLY A 320 12.77 -0.17 -14.91
N ARG A 321 12.42 -0.29 -13.62
CA ARG A 321 12.04 0.84 -12.76
C ARG A 321 10.76 1.58 -13.19
N GLU A 322 9.99 1.04 -14.12
CA GLU A 322 8.68 1.60 -14.45
C GLU A 322 7.73 1.55 -13.25
N LYS A 323 6.69 2.37 -13.31
CA LYS A 323 5.58 2.34 -12.36
C LYS A 323 4.26 2.34 -13.11
N CYS A 324 3.23 1.79 -12.48
CA CYS A 324 1.95 1.55 -13.14
C CYS A 324 0.80 2.25 -12.42
N ALA A 325 -0.07 2.90 -13.21
CA ALA A 325 -1.43 3.19 -12.82
C ALA A 325 -2.34 2.10 -13.40
N VAL A 326 -3.01 1.33 -12.54
CA VAL A 326 -3.80 0.17 -12.97
C VAL A 326 -5.28 0.36 -12.71
N LYS A 327 -6.14 -0.27 -13.49
CA LYS A 327 -7.56 -0.45 -13.19
C LYS A 327 -7.69 -1.66 -12.27
N PRO A 328 -8.03 -1.49 -10.98
CA PRO A 328 -7.99 -2.60 -10.03
C PRO A 328 -8.83 -3.80 -10.48
N GLY A 329 -10.01 -3.52 -11.06
CA GLY A 329 -10.94 -4.51 -11.60
C GLY A 329 -10.35 -5.47 -12.65
N LEU A 330 -9.32 -5.05 -13.39
CA LEU A 330 -8.73 -5.82 -14.47
C LEU A 330 -7.36 -6.41 -14.12
N THR A 331 -6.74 -5.96 -13.03
CA THR A 331 -5.41 -6.40 -12.62
C THR A 331 -5.48 -7.53 -11.59
N GLU A 332 -4.73 -8.61 -11.81
CA GLU A 332 -4.69 -9.76 -10.92
C GLU A 332 -3.42 -9.75 -10.06
N LEU A 333 -2.29 -9.48 -10.70
CA LEU A 333 -0.99 -9.63 -10.06
C LEU A 333 -0.03 -8.50 -10.46
N LEU A 334 0.58 -7.90 -9.44
CA LEU A 334 1.56 -6.83 -9.57
C LEU A 334 2.98 -7.30 -9.24
N PHE A 335 3.93 -6.80 -10.00
CA PHE A 335 5.35 -6.78 -9.66
C PHE A 335 5.78 -5.33 -9.44
N ILE A 336 6.91 -5.12 -8.76
CA ILE A 336 7.33 -3.77 -8.31
C ILE A 336 7.42 -2.76 -9.46
N HIS A 337 7.72 -3.25 -10.67
CA HIS A 337 7.89 -2.43 -11.87
C HIS A 337 6.94 -2.79 -13.02
N ASP A 338 6.00 -3.72 -12.80
CA ASP A 338 5.18 -4.22 -13.91
C ASP A 338 3.84 -4.81 -13.43
N VAL A 339 2.90 -4.94 -14.36
CA VAL A 339 1.72 -5.77 -14.16
C VAL A 339 2.05 -7.18 -14.66
N LYS A 340 2.20 -8.12 -13.74
CA LYS A 340 2.59 -9.49 -14.10
C LYS A 340 1.42 -10.29 -14.66
N SER A 341 0.19 -10.05 -14.20
CA SER A 341 -1.03 -10.63 -14.78
C SER A 341 -2.22 -9.68 -14.70
N SER A 342 -3.04 -9.72 -15.74
CA SER A 342 -4.33 -9.04 -15.84
C SER A 342 -5.33 -9.96 -16.54
N LEU A 343 -6.62 -9.63 -16.47
CA LEU A 343 -7.68 -10.46 -17.04
C LEU A 343 -7.44 -10.79 -18.53
N PRO A 344 -7.85 -11.97 -19.02
CA PRO A 344 -7.68 -12.35 -20.42
C PRO A 344 -8.22 -11.30 -21.39
N GLY A 345 -7.44 -11.01 -22.44
CA GLY A 345 -7.80 -10.00 -23.46
C GLY A 345 -7.53 -8.55 -23.04
N THR A 346 -6.97 -8.32 -21.86
CA THR A 346 -6.52 -6.98 -21.42
C THR A 346 -5.01 -6.81 -21.63
N ARG A 347 -4.55 -5.56 -21.64
CA ARG A 347 -3.14 -5.19 -21.83
C ARG A 347 -2.77 -3.98 -20.97
N VAL A 348 -1.47 -3.81 -20.77
CA VAL A 348 -0.88 -2.57 -20.24
C VAL A 348 -0.41 -1.69 -21.40
N VAL A 349 -0.70 -0.39 -21.34
CA VAL A 349 -0.17 0.60 -22.28
C VAL A 349 1.15 1.13 -21.75
N SER A 350 2.22 0.99 -22.52
CA SER A 350 3.44 1.75 -22.26
C SER A 350 3.24 3.18 -22.73
N VAL A 351 3.26 4.14 -21.79
CA VAL A 351 3.05 5.55 -22.08
C VAL A 351 4.33 6.14 -22.67
N SER A 352 4.18 6.93 -23.74
CA SER A 352 5.31 7.63 -24.35
C SER A 352 5.95 8.58 -23.32
N PRO A 353 7.27 8.49 -23.08
CA PRO A 353 7.95 9.39 -22.15
C PRO A 353 8.00 10.85 -22.63
N GLU A 354 7.67 11.10 -23.89
CA GLU A 354 7.46 12.44 -24.47
C GLU A 354 6.10 13.04 -24.07
N GLU A 355 5.14 12.22 -23.64
CA GLU A 355 3.86 12.65 -23.09
C GLU A 355 3.90 12.69 -21.56
N TYR A 356 4.27 11.58 -20.92
CA TYR A 356 4.40 11.45 -19.47
C TYR A 356 5.58 10.56 -19.11
N ARG A 357 6.40 11.01 -18.17
CA ARG A 357 7.51 10.22 -17.61
C ARG A 357 7.59 10.39 -16.09
N ILE A 358 8.26 9.49 -15.41
CA ILE A 358 8.60 9.63 -14.00
C ILE A 358 9.93 10.38 -13.88
N ASN A 359 9.95 11.47 -13.12
CA ASN A 359 11.18 12.06 -12.62
C ASN A 359 11.53 11.35 -11.29
N HIS A 360 12.62 10.57 -11.26
CA HIS A 360 13.05 9.83 -10.07
C HIS A 360 14.19 10.56 -9.35
N TYR A 361 13.87 11.13 -8.19
CA TYR A 361 14.78 11.93 -7.36
C TYR A 361 15.64 11.08 -6.42
N PHE A 362 16.39 10.15 -7.00
CA PHE A 362 17.12 9.12 -6.27
C PHE A 362 18.18 9.65 -5.31
N ALA A 363 18.92 10.69 -5.71
CA ALA A 363 20.08 11.22 -4.97
C ALA A 363 19.72 12.30 -3.93
N THR A 364 18.45 12.40 -3.53
CA THR A 364 17.94 13.52 -2.73
C THR A 364 17.82 13.21 -1.23
N SER A 365 18.03 11.95 -0.82
CA SER A 365 18.06 11.58 0.60
C SER A 365 19.47 11.72 1.20
N SER A 366 19.56 12.21 2.45
CA SER A 366 20.84 12.43 3.14
C SER A 366 21.68 11.16 3.31
N LYS A 367 21.04 9.98 3.26
CA LYS A 367 21.73 8.68 3.34
C LYS A 367 22.42 8.34 2.02
N ARG A 368 21.83 8.70 0.88
CA ARG A 368 22.35 8.41 -0.46
C ARG A 368 23.38 9.46 -0.90
N GLN A 369 23.17 10.74 -0.56
CA GLN A 369 24.20 11.78 -0.74
C GLN A 369 25.49 11.44 0.04
N ARG A 370 25.36 10.96 1.29
CA ARG A 370 26.51 10.52 2.11
C ARG A 370 27.27 9.31 1.54
N ARG A 371 26.66 8.55 0.64
CA ARG A 371 27.32 7.42 -0.06
C ARG A 371 28.07 7.87 -1.33
N GLY A 372 28.08 9.16 -1.65
CA GLY A 372 28.80 9.71 -2.80
C GLY A 372 28.07 9.60 -4.13
N ASN A 373 26.78 9.22 -4.13
CA ASN A 373 25.97 9.18 -5.34
C ASN A 373 25.73 10.62 -5.83
N THR A 374 26.55 11.05 -6.79
CA THR A 374 26.51 12.37 -7.44
C THR A 374 26.14 12.27 -8.92
N ASP A 375 25.65 11.09 -9.33
CA ASP A 375 25.33 10.75 -10.71
C ASP A 375 24.06 11.48 -11.19
N HIS A 376 23.88 11.53 -12.51
CA HIS A 376 22.68 12.03 -13.17
C HIS A 376 22.51 13.56 -13.11
N ASN A 377 23.58 14.33 -13.31
CA ASN A 377 23.58 15.80 -13.27
C ASN A 377 23.84 16.49 -14.63
N GLU A 378 23.77 15.74 -15.73
CA GLU A 378 24.28 16.11 -17.04
C GLU A 378 23.41 17.13 -17.76
N VAL A 379 22.08 17.06 -17.60
CA VAL A 379 21.12 17.91 -18.29
C VAL A 379 20.32 18.74 -17.29
N ALA A 380 20.26 20.05 -17.52
CA ALA A 380 19.37 20.94 -16.77
C ALA A 380 17.90 20.70 -17.19
N ASP A 381 17.01 20.62 -16.22
CA ASP A 381 15.58 20.41 -16.42
C ASP A 381 14.78 21.23 -15.41
N LEU A 382 14.21 22.33 -15.89
CA LEU A 382 13.40 23.28 -15.11
C LEU A 382 11.90 23.02 -15.29
N GLY A 383 11.51 21.92 -15.95
CA GLY A 383 10.12 21.67 -16.32
C GLY A 383 9.16 21.60 -15.12
N MET A 384 9.68 21.21 -13.95
CA MET A 384 8.91 21.09 -12.71
C MET A 384 8.62 22.42 -12.02
N GLU A 385 9.30 23.52 -12.38
CA GLU A 385 9.14 24.83 -11.73
C GLU A 385 7.69 25.33 -11.72
N ARG A 386 6.91 24.99 -12.76
CA ARG A 386 5.50 25.35 -12.88
C ARG A 386 4.62 24.79 -11.75
N PHE A 387 5.04 23.70 -11.09
CA PHE A 387 4.31 23.10 -9.97
C PHE A 387 4.74 23.66 -8.61
N CYS A 388 5.87 24.37 -8.51
CA CYS A 388 6.41 24.85 -7.23
C CYS A 388 5.44 25.81 -6.51
N ARG A 389 4.95 26.83 -7.21
CA ARG A 389 4.04 27.82 -6.65
C ARG A 389 2.73 27.21 -6.11
N PRO A 390 1.96 26.43 -6.89
CA PRO A 390 0.72 25.84 -6.37
C PRO A 390 0.95 24.88 -5.19
N ILE A 391 2.08 24.15 -5.17
CA ILE A 391 2.44 23.28 -4.03
C ILE A 391 2.74 24.10 -2.78
N LYS A 392 3.59 25.14 -2.89
CA LYS A 392 3.93 26.00 -1.74
C LYS A 392 2.69 26.66 -1.15
N LYS A 393 1.78 27.15 -2.00
CA LYS A 393 0.49 27.68 -1.56
C LYS A 393 -0.35 26.65 -0.81
N SER A 394 -0.44 25.42 -1.33
CA SER A 394 -1.17 24.30 -0.69
C SER A 394 -0.59 23.93 0.68
N LEU A 395 0.74 24.00 0.81
CA LEU A 395 1.46 23.68 2.04
C LEU A 395 1.63 24.86 3.02
N ALA A 396 1.08 26.03 2.69
CA ALA A 396 1.27 27.28 3.45
C ALA A 396 2.76 27.61 3.70
N LEU A 397 3.58 27.46 2.65
CA LEU A 397 5.01 27.79 2.65
C LEU A 397 5.33 29.15 2.01
N GLU A 398 4.31 29.88 1.54
CA GLU A 398 4.42 31.24 0.99
C GLU A 398 4.25 32.33 2.05
#